data_AF-A0A7D6A142-F1
#
_entry.id   AF-A0A7D6A142-F1
#
_cell.length_a   1.000
_cell.length_b   1.000
_cell.length_c   1.000
_cell.angle_alpha   90.00
_cell.angle_beta   90.00
_cell.angle_gamma   90.00
#
_symmetry.space_group_name_H-M   'P 1'
#
loop_
_entity.id
_entity.type
_entity.pdbx_description
1 polymer ?
#
loop_
_entity_poly.entity_id
_entity_poly.type
_entity_poly.pdbx_seq_one_letter_code
_entity_poly.pdbx_strand_id
1 'polypeptide(L)'
;MGVKWLKEQIENHDRMISTSFPGGRCLKIVYRLKSGRSAEEVIYIPDGQEYLIGNEVVDRVARLGVTIIVPSHYSRVTAAAQGYGRMKNIRVMDSMKQFFAILHAGDEY
;
A
#
# COMPACT_ATOMS: atom_id res chain seq x y z
N MET A 1 12.39 4.52 -8.93
CA MET A 1 11.58 3.38 -9.41
C MET A 1 10.22 3.47 -8.75
N GLY A 2 9.28 4.15 -9.39
CA GLY A 2 8.03 4.58 -8.77
C GLY A 2 6.80 3.96 -9.44
N VAL A 3 5.71 3.90 -8.68
CA VAL A 3 4.36 4.35 -9.07
C VAL A 3 3.80 3.90 -10.43
N LYS A 4 4.35 4.36 -11.57
CA LYS A 4 4.03 3.85 -12.92
C LYS A 4 4.20 2.34 -13.00
N TRP A 5 5.27 1.84 -12.39
CA TRP A 5 5.55 0.42 -12.28
C TRP A 5 4.48 -0.30 -11.44
N LEU A 6 4.01 0.28 -10.33
CA LEU A 6 2.99 -0.35 -9.47
C LEU A 6 1.66 -0.48 -10.23
N LYS A 7 1.29 0.53 -11.03
CA LYS A 7 0.11 0.50 -11.90
C LYS A 7 0.20 -0.64 -12.92
N GLU A 8 1.31 -0.70 -13.66
CA GLU A 8 1.53 -1.76 -14.65
C GLU A 8 1.46 -3.16 -14.04
N GLN A 9 1.87 -3.36 -12.78
CA GLN A 9 1.79 -4.67 -12.12
C GLN A 9 0.42 -5.01 -11.54
N ILE A 10 -0.36 -4.01 -11.09
CA ILE A 10 -1.77 -4.22 -10.72
C ILE A 10 -2.58 -4.61 -11.97
N GLU A 11 -2.28 -4.00 -13.12
CA GLU A 11 -3.02 -4.22 -14.36
C GLU A 11 -2.57 -5.46 -15.16
N ASN A 12 -1.28 -5.81 -15.16
CA ASN A 12 -0.72 -6.86 -16.05
C ASN A 12 -0.44 -8.23 -15.40
N HIS A 13 -0.64 -8.48 -14.09
CA HIS A 13 -0.14 -9.73 -13.48
C HIS A 13 -1.11 -10.59 -12.65
N ASP A 14 -0.81 -11.88 -12.76
CA ASP A 14 -1.61 -13.11 -12.63
C ASP A 14 -2.04 -13.55 -11.21
N ARG A 15 -1.53 -12.95 -10.13
CA ARG A 15 -1.79 -13.46 -8.76
C ARG A 15 -1.86 -12.34 -7.74
N MET A 16 -2.98 -11.64 -7.70
CA MET A 16 -3.37 -10.85 -6.54
C MET A 16 -3.74 -11.81 -5.41
N ILE A 17 -2.82 -12.03 -4.47
CA ILE A 17 -3.11 -12.84 -3.27
C ILE A 17 -3.78 -11.90 -2.25
N SER A 18 -5.11 -11.92 -2.25
CA SER A 18 -5.90 -11.25 -1.22
C SER A 18 -5.94 -12.14 0.02
N THR A 19 -5.34 -11.67 1.10
CA THR A 19 -5.42 -12.32 2.41
C THR A 19 -6.18 -11.39 3.36
N SER A 20 -7.21 -11.92 4.02
CA SER A 20 -7.96 -11.19 5.03
C SER A 20 -7.15 -11.10 6.31
N PHE A 21 -7.03 -9.91 6.87
CA PHE A 21 -6.32 -9.63 8.12
C PHE A 21 -7.26 -8.95 9.11
N PRO A 22 -7.00 -9.03 10.43
CA PRO A 22 -7.79 -8.31 11.42
C PRO A 22 -7.77 -6.79 11.13
N GLY A 23 -8.93 -6.25 10.77
CA GLY A 23 -9.12 -4.82 10.44
C GLY A 23 -8.86 -4.45 8.97
N GLY A 24 -8.64 -5.41 8.07
CA GLY A 24 -8.44 -5.09 6.65
C GLY A 24 -8.07 -6.24 5.72
N ARG A 25 -7.59 -5.87 4.53
CA ARG A 25 -7.09 -6.79 3.50
C ARG A 25 -5.65 -6.45 3.18
N CYS A 26 -4.82 -7.47 2.97
CA CYS A 26 -3.52 -7.29 2.34
C CYS A 26 -3.56 -7.82 0.91
N LEU A 27 -3.00 -7.03 0.01
CA LEU A 27 -2.72 -7.38 -1.37
C LEU A 27 -1.22 -7.50 -1.52
N LYS A 28 -0.73 -8.69 -1.88
CA LYS A 28 0.67 -8.90 -2.21
C LYS A 28 0.84 -8.85 -3.73
N ILE A 29 1.78 -8.03 -4.17
CA ILE A 29 2.14 -7.87 -5.58
C ILE A 29 3.60 -8.30 -5.74
N VAL A 30 3.82 -9.33 -6.55
CA VAL A 30 5.16 -9.83 -6.90
C VAL A 30 5.43 -9.53 -8.36
N TYR A 31 6.61 -9.01 -8.66
CA TYR A 31 6.93 -8.51 -9.99
C TYR A 31 8.40 -8.65 -10.34
N ARG A 32 8.70 -8.57 -11.63
CA ARG A 32 10.08 -8.63 -12.15
C ARG A 32 10.58 -7.24 -12.47
N LEU A 33 11.76 -6.91 -11.96
CA LEU A 33 12.49 -5.69 -12.29
C LEU A 33 13.16 -5.84 -13.66
N LYS A 34 13.44 -4.71 -14.33
CA LYS A 34 14.23 -4.69 -15.58
C LYS A 34 15.61 -5.32 -15.44
N SER A 35 16.15 -5.36 -14.21
CA SER A 35 17.39 -6.06 -13.87
C SER A 35 17.27 -7.59 -13.80
N GLY A 36 16.09 -8.16 -14.10
CA GLY A 36 15.81 -9.59 -14.04
C GLY A 36 15.50 -10.14 -12.64
N ARG A 37 15.76 -9.36 -11.58
CA ARG A 37 15.43 -9.68 -10.17
C ARG A 37 13.94 -9.55 -9.91
N SER A 38 13.41 -10.35 -8.99
CA SER A 38 12.04 -10.17 -8.49
C SER A 38 12.01 -9.20 -7.31
N ALA A 39 10.97 -8.41 -7.22
CA ALA A 39 10.65 -7.56 -6.09
C ALA A 39 9.20 -7.78 -5.64
N GLU A 40 8.91 -7.35 -4.42
CA GLU A 40 7.64 -7.59 -3.75
C GLU A 40 7.17 -6.33 -3.04
N GLU A 41 5.91 -5.99 -3.22
CA GLU A 41 5.22 -4.94 -2.48
C GLU A 41 3.98 -5.55 -1.82
N VAL A 42 3.76 -5.20 -0.56
CA VAL A 42 2.60 -5.67 0.21
C VAL A 42 1.79 -4.45 0.61
N ILE A 43 0.57 -4.37 0.10
CA ILE A 43 -0.35 -3.25 0.27
C ILE A 43 -1.39 -3.63 1.29
N TYR A 44 -1.55 -2.82 2.33
CA TYR A 44 -2.63 -2.95 3.30
C TYR A 44 -3.76 -1.97 2.99
N ILE A 45 -4.98 -2.49 2.92
CA ILE A 45 -6.22 -1.72 2.79
C ILE A 45 -7.06 -2.02 4.03
N PRO A 46 -7.15 -1.10 5.00
CA PRO A 46 -8.00 -1.26 6.16
C PRO A 46 -9.47 -1.38 5.75
N ASP A 47 -10.25 -2.16 6.47
CA ASP A 47 -11.70 -2.25 6.29
C ASP A 47 -12.42 -1.23 7.20
N GLY A 48 -13.76 -1.29 7.20
CA GLY A 48 -14.59 -0.37 7.97
C GLY A 48 -14.40 -0.45 9.50
N GLN A 49 -13.69 -1.45 10.03
CA GLN A 49 -13.37 -1.52 11.47
C GLN A 49 -12.21 -0.58 11.84
N GLU A 50 -11.35 -0.23 10.88
CA GLU A 50 -10.21 0.67 11.09
C GLU A 50 -10.53 2.07 10.58
N TYR A 51 -11.36 2.76 11.35
CA TYR A 51 -11.74 4.14 11.08
C TYR A 51 -10.56 5.12 11.19
N LEU A 52 -9.58 4.85 12.07
CA LEU A 52 -8.42 5.72 12.28
C LEU A 52 -7.11 4.92 12.13
N ILE A 53 -6.24 5.38 11.24
CA ILE A 53 -4.92 4.82 11.00
C ILE A 53 -3.90 5.64 11.81
N GLY A 54 -3.57 5.14 12.99
CA GLY A 54 -2.51 5.63 13.86
C GLY A 54 -1.22 4.80 13.78
N ASN A 55 -0.29 5.09 14.68
CA ASN A 55 1.01 4.42 14.76
C ASN A 55 0.88 2.93 15.08
N GLU A 56 -0.15 2.55 15.84
CA GLU A 56 -0.49 1.17 16.17
C GLU A 56 -0.82 0.34 14.94
N VAL A 57 -1.53 0.92 13.96
CA VAL A 57 -1.79 0.28 12.68
C VAL A 57 -0.48 0.07 11.93
N VAL A 58 0.37 1.09 11.87
CA VAL A 58 1.69 1.04 11.23
C VAL A 58 2.57 -0.07 11.82
N ASP A 59 2.67 -0.17 13.16
CA ASP A 59 3.50 -1.20 13.81
C ASP A 59 2.97 -2.62 13.63
N ARG A 60 1.64 -2.78 13.54
CA ARG A 60 1.03 -4.08 13.25
C ARG A 60 1.32 -4.49 11.82
N VAL A 61 1.12 -3.61 10.84
CA VAL A 61 1.32 -3.97 9.42
C VAL A 61 2.81 -4.07 9.07
N ALA A 62 3.70 -3.36 9.77
CA ALA A 62 5.15 -3.51 9.62
C ALA A 62 5.61 -4.94 9.89
N ARG A 63 5.03 -5.61 10.89
CA ARG A 63 5.31 -7.02 11.20
C ARG A 63 4.86 -7.98 10.10
N LEU A 64 3.96 -7.54 9.23
CA LEU A 64 3.45 -8.30 8.10
C LEU A 64 4.23 -8.03 6.80
N GLY A 65 5.30 -7.22 6.85
CA GLY A 65 6.07 -6.82 5.68
C GLY A 65 5.35 -5.85 4.75
N VAL A 66 4.30 -5.17 5.24
CA VAL A 66 3.56 -4.16 4.48
C VAL A 66 4.48 -2.99 4.14
N THR A 67 4.47 -2.59 2.87
CA THR A 67 5.28 -1.50 2.33
C THR A 67 4.42 -0.29 1.97
N ILE A 68 3.10 -0.47 1.80
CA ILE A 68 2.14 0.59 1.48
C ILE A 68 0.86 0.41 2.29
N ILE A 69 0.36 1.48 2.91
CA ILE A 69 -0.97 1.55 3.51
C ILE A 69 -1.83 2.48 2.66
N VAL A 70 -2.97 1.97 2.19
CA VAL A 70 -3.97 2.72 1.42
C VAL A 70 -5.26 2.78 2.24
N PRO A 71 -5.65 3.94 2.79
CA PRO A 71 -6.87 4.05 3.59
C PRO A 71 -8.10 3.79 2.72
N SER A 72 -9.08 3.07 3.26
CA SER A 72 -10.38 2.92 2.61
C SER A 72 -11.20 4.22 2.67
N HIS A 73 -12.36 4.23 2.01
CA HIS A 73 -13.32 5.34 2.11
C HIS A 73 -13.83 5.60 3.54
N TYR A 74 -13.68 4.62 4.44
CA TYR A 74 -14.12 4.71 5.82
C TYR A 74 -12.99 5.05 6.80
N SER A 75 -11.75 5.07 6.32
CA SER A 75 -10.56 5.24 7.16
C SER A 75 -9.99 6.66 7.04
N ARG A 76 -9.52 7.22 8.16
CA ARG A 76 -8.79 8.49 8.24
C ARG A 76 -7.36 8.24 8.69
N VAL A 77 -6.41 8.91 8.05
CA VAL A 77 -4.98 8.78 8.38
C VAL A 77 -4.58 9.93 9.29
N THR A 78 -3.85 9.61 10.35
CA THR A 78 -3.24 10.63 11.20
C THR A 78 -1.93 11.12 10.60
N ALA A 79 -1.62 12.41 10.77
CA ALA A 79 -0.32 12.95 10.34
C ALA A 79 0.87 12.22 11.03
N ALA A 80 0.65 11.78 12.27
CA ALA A 80 1.61 10.95 13.01
C ALA A 80 1.90 9.62 12.30
N ALA A 81 0.87 8.92 11.82
CA ALA A 81 1.04 7.66 11.10
C ALA A 81 1.85 7.83 9.80
N GLN A 82 1.70 8.95 9.09
CA GLN A 82 2.51 9.22 7.91
C GLN A 82 4.00 9.39 8.24
N GLY A 83 4.29 10.19 9.27
CA GLY A 83 5.67 10.40 9.74
C GLY A 83 6.29 9.09 10.24
N TYR A 84 5.54 8.35 11.05
CA TYR A 84 5.99 7.08 11.61
C TYR A 84 6.15 5.98 10.56
N GLY A 85 5.26 5.92 9.58
CA GLY A 85 5.38 5.03 8.43
C GLY A 85 6.70 5.24 7.68
N ARG A 86 7.08 6.50 7.40
CA ARG A 86 8.36 6.82 6.75
C ARG A 86 9.56 6.28 7.53
N MET A 87 9.55 6.36 8.86
CA MET A 87 10.61 5.80 9.71
C MET A 87 10.70 4.27 9.61
N LYS A 88 9.58 3.59 9.31
CA LYS A 88 9.49 2.14 9.15
C LYS A 88 9.65 1.67 7.69
N ASN A 89 9.99 2.57 6.76
CA ASN A 89 9.98 2.32 5.31
C ASN A 89 8.61 1.90 4.76
N ILE A 90 7.53 2.40 5.36
CA ILE A 90 6.14 2.15 4.95
C ILE A 90 5.54 3.46 4.42
N ARG A 91 4.98 3.40 3.21
CA ARG A 91 4.30 4.55 2.61
C ARG A 91 2.84 4.56 3.05
N VAL A 92 2.45 5.56 3.85
CA VAL A 92 1.06 5.73 4.30
C VAL A 92 0.40 6.82 3.46
N MET A 93 -0.58 6.42 2.64
CA MET A 93 -1.34 7.34 1.80
C MET A 93 -2.39 8.08 2.64
N ASP A 94 -2.69 9.33 2.30
CA ASP A 94 -3.76 10.14 2.89
C ASP A 94 -5.16 9.73 2.44
N SER A 95 -5.26 9.21 1.22
CA SER A 95 -6.54 8.83 0.62
C SER A 95 -6.34 7.82 -0.51
N MET A 96 -7.41 7.10 -0.85
CA MET A 96 -7.46 6.35 -2.11
C MET A 96 -7.23 7.25 -3.33
N LYS A 97 -7.68 8.51 -3.30
CA LYS A 97 -7.41 9.46 -4.39
C LYS A 97 -5.92 9.73 -4.56
N GLN A 98 -5.16 9.87 -3.47
CA GLN A 98 -3.71 10.03 -3.56
C GLN A 98 -3.06 8.75 -4.11
N PHE A 99 -3.53 7.57 -3.69
CA PHE A 99 -3.06 6.31 -4.24
C PHE A 99 -3.34 6.20 -5.74
N PHE A 100 -4.57 6.48 -6.20
CA PHE A 100 -4.91 6.48 -7.62
C PHE A 100 -4.25 7.60 -8.40
N ALA A 101 -4.10 8.81 -7.85
CA ALA A 101 -3.40 9.92 -8.50
C ALA A 101 -1.92 9.61 -8.66
N ILE A 102 -1.32 8.92 -7.69
CA ILE A 102 0.01 8.33 -7.81
C ILE A 102 -0.03 7.35 -9.01
N LEU A 103 -0.89 6.34 -9.02
CA LEU A 103 -0.99 5.39 -10.14
C LEU A 103 -1.19 6.09 -11.50
N HIS A 104 -2.07 7.08 -11.60
CA HIS A 104 -2.43 7.81 -12.82
C HIS A 104 -1.40 8.87 -13.26
N ALA A 105 -0.68 9.52 -12.36
CA ALA A 105 0.43 10.40 -12.72
C ALA A 105 1.58 9.61 -13.39
N GLY A 106 1.56 8.28 -13.27
CA GLY A 106 2.39 7.38 -14.06
C GLY A 106 1.96 7.19 -15.53
N ASP A 107 0.77 7.65 -15.93
CA ASP A 107 0.23 7.50 -17.29
C ASP A 107 0.62 8.62 -18.26
N GLU A 108 0.98 9.81 -17.77
CA GLU A 108 1.25 10.98 -18.62
C GLU A 108 2.70 11.09 -19.14
N TYR A 109 3.49 10.00 -19.09
CA TYR A 109 4.85 9.94 -19.65
C TYR A 109 5.14 8.64 -20.37
#